data_AF-A0A166U4W6-F1
#
_entry.id   AF-A0A166U4W6-F1
#
_cell.length_a   1.000
_cell.length_b   1.000
_cell.length_c   1.000
_cell.angle_alpha   90.00
_cell.angle_beta   90.00
_cell.angle_gamma   90.00
#
_symmetry.space_group_name_H-M   'P 1'
#
loop_
_entity.id
_entity.type
_entity.pdbx_description
1 polymer ?
#
loop_
_entity_poly.entity_id
_entity_poly.type
_entity_poly.pdbx_seq_one_letter_code
_entity_poly.pdbx_strand_id
1 'polypeptide(L)'
;MPAIASDKDLPKPLDNPMKQTKRAKKLVMEHLGSVIKSAEKPPLQGMFSRTYFVTLADACELVVQYRTEPLNTNAFKLAKDALGSFVPDARALPRK
;
A
#
# COMPACT_ATOMS: atom_id res chain seq x y z
N MET A 1 6.38 9.65 12.83
CA MET A 1 6.63 8.40 12.10
C MET A 1 7.85 7.67 12.63
N PRO A 2 7.68 6.54 13.32
CA PRO A 2 8.80 5.66 13.67
C PRO A 2 9.44 5.08 12.40
N ALA A 3 10.76 5.00 12.37
CA ALA A 3 11.49 4.43 11.24
C ALA A 3 11.26 2.90 11.14
N ILE A 4 11.15 2.40 9.92
CA ILE A 4 11.05 0.99 9.56
C ILE A 4 12.41 0.59 8.99
N ALA A 5 13.31 0.11 9.84
CA ALA A 5 14.64 -0.39 9.47
C ALA A 5 14.58 -1.86 9.01
N SER A 6 13.64 -2.64 9.55
CA SER A 6 13.42 -4.04 9.23
C SER A 6 11.92 -4.36 9.07
N ASP A 7 11.57 -5.50 8.47
CA ASP A 7 10.16 -5.91 8.40
C ASP A 7 9.56 -6.14 9.79
N LYS A 8 10.37 -6.43 10.82
CA LYS A 8 9.93 -6.65 12.21
C LYS A 8 9.39 -5.38 12.88
N ASP A 9 9.68 -4.21 12.32
CA ASP A 9 9.18 -2.93 12.82
C ASP A 9 7.71 -2.70 12.39
N LEU A 10 7.19 -3.53 11.48
CA LEU A 10 5.78 -3.57 11.16
C LEU A 10 4.99 -4.39 12.19
N PRO A 11 3.68 -4.13 12.34
CA PRO A 11 2.81 -4.92 13.21
C PRO A 11 2.88 -6.41 12.89
N LYS A 12 2.66 -7.28 13.89
CA LYS A 12 2.62 -8.75 13.77
C LYS A 12 1.93 -9.33 12.51
N PRO A 13 0.79 -8.79 12.01
CA PRO A 13 0.18 -9.29 10.77
C PRO A 13 0.97 -8.97 9.49
N LEU A 14 2.06 -8.22 9.56
CA LEU A 14 2.88 -7.71 8.46
C LEU A 14 4.40 -7.81 8.73
N ASP A 15 4.83 -8.44 9.82
CA ASP A 15 6.23 -8.44 10.29
C ASP A 15 7.24 -9.24 9.42
N ASN A 16 6.78 -9.83 8.32
CA ASN A 16 7.61 -10.56 7.38
C ASN A 16 7.02 -10.56 5.95
N PRO A 17 7.84 -10.88 4.93
CA PRO A 17 7.43 -10.83 3.53
C PRO A 17 6.23 -11.73 3.20
N MET A 18 6.16 -12.94 3.76
CA MET A 18 5.06 -13.87 3.46
C MET A 18 3.71 -13.33 3.95
N LYS A 19 3.69 -12.74 5.16
CA LYS A 19 2.50 -12.09 5.71
C LYS A 19 2.12 -10.84 4.91
N GLN A 20 3.10 -10.04 4.48
CA GLN A 20 2.91 -8.87 3.63
C GLN A 20 2.28 -9.28 2.28
N THR A 21 2.80 -10.29 1.59
CA THR A 21 2.21 -10.76 0.33
C THR A 21 0.81 -11.34 0.53
N LYS A 22 0.59 -12.11 1.61
CA LYS A 22 -0.75 -12.63 1.95
C LYS A 22 -1.76 -11.50 2.16
N ARG A 23 -1.36 -10.43 2.86
CA ARG A 23 -2.21 -9.26 3.07
C ARG A 23 -2.49 -8.52 1.77
N ALA A 24 -1.49 -8.34 0.90
CA ALA A 24 -1.67 -7.71 -0.41
C ALA A 24 -2.67 -8.49 -1.26
N LYS A 25 -2.53 -9.82 -1.37
CA LYS A 25 -3.47 -10.68 -2.08
C LYS A 25 -4.90 -10.51 -1.58
N LYS A 26 -5.08 -10.48 -0.25
CA LYS A 26 -6.39 -10.27 0.37
C LYS A 26 -6.98 -8.90 -0.02
N LEU A 27 -6.20 -7.82 0.10
CA LEU A 27 -6.67 -6.47 -0.23
C LEU A 27 -7.04 -6.32 -1.71
N VAL A 28 -6.22 -6.86 -2.62
CA VAL A 28 -6.48 -6.82 -4.06
C VAL A 28 -7.77 -7.58 -4.38
N MET A 29 -7.93 -8.79 -3.84
CA MET A 29 -9.15 -9.56 -4.06
C MET A 29 -10.39 -8.85 -3.50
N GLU A 30 -10.32 -8.33 -2.26
CA GLU A 30 -11.45 -7.70 -1.58
C GLU A 30 -11.90 -6.37 -2.19
N HIS A 31 -10.98 -5.58 -2.74
CA HIS A 31 -11.27 -4.21 -3.18
C HIS A 31 -11.21 -4.01 -4.69
N LEU A 32 -10.56 -4.91 -5.43
CA LEU A 32 -10.43 -4.84 -6.88
C LEU A 32 -11.01 -6.07 -7.59
N GLY A 33 -11.38 -7.13 -6.85
CA GLY A 33 -11.93 -8.35 -7.44
C GLY A 33 -10.95 -9.09 -8.36
N SER A 34 -9.65 -8.82 -8.22
CA SER A 34 -8.60 -9.33 -9.10
C SER A 34 -7.60 -10.21 -8.34
N VAL A 35 -6.74 -10.87 -9.09
CA VAL A 35 -5.70 -11.77 -8.57
C VAL A 35 -4.32 -11.21 -8.88
N ILE A 36 -3.44 -11.27 -7.89
CA ILE A 36 -2.03 -10.91 -8.05
C ILE A 36 -1.32 -12.00 -8.86
N LYS A 37 -0.75 -11.62 -10.01
CA LYS A 37 0.10 -12.47 -10.85
C LYS A 37 1.53 -12.50 -10.32
N SER A 38 2.10 -11.34 -10.01
CA SER A 38 3.43 -11.20 -9.42
C SER A 38 3.45 -10.09 -8.36
N ALA A 39 4.34 -10.24 -7.37
CA ALA A 39 4.58 -9.25 -6.34
C ALA A 39 6.08 -9.16 -6.10
N GLU A 40 6.65 -7.99 -6.40
CA GLU A 40 8.07 -7.72 -6.30
C GLU A 40 8.31 -6.73 -5.16
N LYS A 41 9.27 -7.08 -4.30
CA LYS A 41 9.74 -6.19 -3.25
C LYS A 41 11.01 -5.49 -3.76
N PRO A 42 10.98 -4.17 -4.01
CA PRO A 42 12.19 -3.46 -4.34
C PRO A 42 13.19 -3.51 -3.16
N PRO A 43 14.46 -3.15 -3.39
CA PRO A 43 15.38 -2.82 -2.30
C PRO A 43 14.72 -1.88 -1.30
N LEU A 44 15.16 -1.93 -0.04
CA LEU A 44 14.62 -1.07 1.02
C LEU A 44 14.63 0.40 0.58
N GLN A 45 13.45 0.96 0.32
CA GLN A 45 13.25 2.33 -0.14
C GLN A 45 12.50 3.12 0.93
N GLY A 46 13.14 4.20 1.41
CA GLY A 46 12.59 5.09 2.43
C GLY A 46 12.59 4.51 3.84
N MET A 47 12.41 5.40 4.82
CA MET A 47 12.44 5.04 6.25
C MET A 47 11.05 4.77 6.84
N PHE A 48 9.95 4.99 6.12
CA PHE A 48 8.61 5.05 6.73
C PHE A 48 7.58 4.11 6.11
N SER A 49 7.99 3.29 5.14
CA SER A 49 7.11 2.30 4.51
C SER A 49 7.83 1.05 4.03
N ARG A 50 7.05 0.00 3.76
CA ARG A 50 7.47 -1.14 2.92
C ARG A 50 6.61 -1.18 1.67
N THR A 51 7.27 -1.11 0.52
CA THR A 51 6.63 -1.02 -0.79
C THR A 51 6.69 -2.38 -1.49
N TYR A 52 5.62 -2.71 -2.22
CA TYR A 52 5.56 -3.81 -3.18
C TYR A 52 5.02 -3.30 -4.51
N PHE A 53 5.67 -3.69 -5.59
CA PHE A 53 5.13 -3.56 -6.94
C PHE A 53 4.37 -4.83 -7.28
N VAL A 54 3.12 -4.70 -7.66
CA VAL A 54 2.19 -5.81 -7.83
C VAL A 54 1.62 -5.75 -9.24
N THR A 55 1.80 -6.80 -10.00
CA THR A 55 1.14 -6.96 -11.30
C THR A 55 -0.06 -7.88 -11.13
N LEU A 56 -1.22 -7.43 -11.60
CA LEU A 56 -2.46 -8.17 -11.62
C LEU A 56 -2.55 -9.11 -12.84
N ALA A 57 -3.55 -9.99 -12.83
CA ALA A 57 -3.80 -10.93 -13.93
C ALA A 57 -4.12 -10.24 -15.27
N ASP A 58 -4.74 -9.08 -15.23
CA ASP A 58 -5.06 -8.20 -16.37
C ASP A 58 -3.89 -7.29 -16.79
N ALA A 59 -2.69 -7.54 -16.25
CA ALA A 59 -1.49 -6.73 -16.44
C ALA A 59 -1.55 -5.31 -15.86
N CYS A 60 -2.59 -4.97 -15.07
CA CYS A 60 -2.58 -3.72 -14.32
C CYS A 60 -1.52 -3.75 -13.21
N GLU A 61 -0.79 -2.65 -13.06
CA GLU A 61 0.24 -2.48 -12.03
C GLU A 61 -0.30 -1.71 -10.83
N LEU A 62 0.04 -2.18 -9.64
CA LEU A 62 -0.34 -1.59 -8.37
C LEU A 62 0.89 -1.40 -7.48
N VAL A 63 0.86 -0.35 -6.67
CA VAL A 63 1.83 -0.14 -5.60
C VAL A 63 1.14 -0.36 -4.26
N VAL A 64 1.62 -1.33 -3.50
CA VAL A 64 1.16 -1.57 -2.13
C VAL A 64 2.20 -1.05 -1.16
N GLN A 65 1.83 -0.07 -0.33
CA GLN A 65 2.70 0.47 0.72
C GLN A 65 2.14 0.17 2.11
N TYR A 66 2.92 -0.53 2.92
CA TYR A 66 2.66 -0.72 4.35
C TYR A 66 3.30 0.40 5.15
N ARG A 67 2.52 1.07 6.00
CA ARG A 67 2.95 2.17 6.88
C ARG A 67 2.50 1.87 8.30
N THR A 68 3.21 2.42 9.28
CA THR A 68 2.85 2.34 10.70
C THR A 68 1.79 3.36 11.10
N GLU A 69 1.68 4.45 10.34
CA GLU A 69 0.68 5.50 10.55
C GLU A 69 -0.42 5.46 9.47
N PRO A 70 -1.65 5.88 9.80
CA PRO A 70 -2.73 6.02 8.83
C PRO A 70 -2.36 7.00 7.70
N LEU A 71 -2.84 6.73 6.49
CA LEU A 71 -2.72 7.67 5.39
C LEU A 71 -3.54 8.93 5.69
N ASN A 72 -2.89 10.10 5.69
CA ASN A 72 -3.57 11.38 5.85
C ASN A 72 -4.33 11.74 4.57
N THR A 73 -5.59 11.33 4.48
CA THR A 73 -6.46 11.64 3.32
C THR A 73 -6.84 13.12 3.23
N ASN A 74 -6.76 13.89 4.32
CA ASN A 74 -7.09 15.31 4.30
C ASN A 74 -6.06 16.13 3.51
N ALA A 75 -4.78 15.72 3.53
CA ALA A 75 -3.76 16.35 2.69
C ALA A 75 -4.07 16.18 1.19
N PHE A 76 -4.56 15.00 0.78
CA PHE A 76 -4.99 14.77 -0.60
C PHE A 76 -6.23 15.59 -0.97
N LYS A 77 -7.20 15.70 -0.07
CA LYS A 77 -8.40 16.55 -0.28
C LYS A 77 -8.00 18.02 -0.46
N LEU A 78 -7.21 18.56 0.45
CA LEU A 78 -6.72 19.94 0.37
C LEU A 78 -5.94 20.19 -0.92
N ALA A 79 -5.08 19.25 -1.32
CA ALA A 79 -4.34 19.36 -2.58
C ALA A 79 -5.27 19.27 -3.80
N LYS A 80 -6.29 18.41 -3.77
CA LYS A 80 -7.31 18.29 -4.83
C LYS A 80 -8.11 19.58 -4.97
N ASP A 81 -8.47 20.23 -3.86
CA ASP A 81 -9.18 21.51 -3.88
C ASP A 81 -8.35 22.61 -4.55
N ALA A 82 -7.02 22.60 -4.34
CA ALA A 82 -6.11 23.59 -4.92
C ALA A 82 -5.66 23.28 -6.37
N LEU A 83 -5.45 22.01 -6.71
CA LEU A 83 -4.81 21.58 -7.95
C LEU A 83 -5.73 20.79 -8.89
N GLY A 84 -6.98 20.55 -8.48
CA GLY A 84 -8.00 19.88 -9.28
C GLY A 84 -7.63 18.46 -9.69
N SER A 85 -7.79 18.17 -10.98
CA SER A 85 -7.62 16.82 -11.55
C SER A 85 -6.19 16.30 -11.55
N PHE A 86 -5.18 17.14 -11.29
CA PHE A 86 -3.78 16.70 -11.19
C PHE A 86 -3.51 15.85 -9.95
N VAL A 87 -4.34 15.97 -8.91
CA VAL A 87 -4.21 15.17 -7.69
C VAL A 87 -5.09 13.92 -7.83
N PRO A 88 -4.56 12.72 -7.57
CA PRO A 88 -5.33 11.48 -7.65
C PRO A 88 -6.43 11.42 -6.58
N ASP A 89 -7.48 10.64 -6.86
CA ASP A 89 -8.52 10.39 -5.87
C ASP A 89 -8.00 9.48 -4.76
N ALA A 90 -8.18 9.92 -3.51
CA ALA A 90 -7.81 9.17 -2.33
C ALA A 90 -9.05 8.82 -1.52
N ARG A 91 -9.31 7.51 -1.36
CA ARG A 91 -10.42 7.01 -0.53
C ARG A 91 -9.91 6.14 0.61
N ALA A 92 -10.47 6.33 1.80
CA ALA A 92 -10.28 5.37 2.88
C ALA A 92 -11.15 4.14 2.62
N LEU A 93 -10.55 2.95 2.74
CA LEU A 93 -11.29 1.69 2.64
C LEU A 93 -11.82 1.33 4.04
N PRO A 94 -13.06 0.82 4.15
CA PRO A 94 -13.62 0.42 5.44
C PRO A 94 -12.79 -0.72 6.04
N ARG A 95 -12.56 -0.66 7.36
CA ARG A 95 -12.01 -1.81 8.10
C ARG A 95 -13.13 -2.84 8.25
N LYS A 96 -13.00 -3.98 7.57
CA LYS A 96 -13.78 -5.19 7.88
C LYS A 96 -13.13 -5.95 9.02
#